data_AF-A0A640UJ48-F1
#
_entry.id   AF-A0A640UJ48-F1
#
_cell.length_a   1.000
_cell.length_b   1.000
_cell.length_c   1.000
_cell.angle_alpha   90.00
_cell.angle_beta   90.00
_cell.angle_gamma   90.00
#
_symmetry.space_group_name_H-M   'P 1'
#
loop_
_entity.id
_entity.type
_entity.pdbx_description
1 polymer ?
#
loop_
_entity_poly.entity_id
_entity_poly.type
_entity_poly.pdbx_seq_one_letter_code
_entity_poly.pdbx_strand_id
1 'polypeptide(L)'
;MNSDETEMREAVRELAEALETMLNLIKADALPTTPEAHRLMQKAMACLDESTERIADPDRPAEIHQAAAALNRLVTSAREQILDDAVAASPVPDHPDM
;
A
#
# COMPACT_ATOMS: atom_id res chain seq x y z
N MET A 1 20.01 18.02 13.15
CA MET A 1 19.44 16.65 13.09
C MET A 1 20.38 15.81 12.25
N ASN A 2 20.63 14.57 12.63
CA ASN A 2 21.47 13.66 11.85
C ASN A 2 20.71 13.21 10.58
N SER A 3 21.39 12.98 9.46
CA SER A 3 20.77 12.53 8.21
C SER A 3 20.05 11.19 8.42
N ASP A 4 20.74 10.25 9.06
CA ASP A 4 20.26 8.92 9.40
C ASP A 4 18.99 8.94 10.26
N GLU A 5 18.91 9.86 11.22
CA GLU A 5 17.73 10.02 12.08
C GLU A 5 16.52 10.50 11.27
N THR A 6 16.76 11.35 10.27
CA THR A 6 15.70 11.87 9.39
C THR A 6 15.23 10.77 8.44
N GLU A 7 16.15 10.02 7.84
CA GLU A 7 15.82 8.87 6.98
C GLU A 7 15.04 7.80 7.73
N MET A 8 15.46 7.44 8.93
CA MET A 8 14.74 6.45 9.75
C MET A 8 13.33 6.94 10.10
N ARG A 9 13.17 8.23 10.41
CA ARG A 9 11.84 8.81 10.70
C ARG A 9 10.91 8.76 9.51
N GLU A 10 11.40 9.12 8.32
CA GLU A 10 10.62 9.00 7.08
C GLU A 10 10.32 7.53 6.75
N ALA A 11 11.29 6.63 6.95
CA ALA A 11 11.06 5.20 6.75
C ALA A 11 9.95 4.65 7.65
N VAL A 12 9.96 4.99 8.95
CA VAL A 12 8.90 4.60 9.89
C VAL A 12 7.55 5.18 9.48
N ARG A 13 7.53 6.42 8.98
CA ARG A 13 6.31 7.06 8.48
C ARG A 13 5.74 6.32 7.29
N GLU A 14 6.56 6.05 6.28
CA GLU A 14 6.18 5.30 5.06
C GLU A 14 5.65 3.90 5.42
N LEU A 15 6.28 3.20 6.37
CA LEU A 15 5.79 1.90 6.87
C LEU A 15 4.44 2.03 7.58
N ALA A 16 4.28 3.04 8.44
CA ALA A 16 3.03 3.25 9.16
C ALA A 16 1.87 3.54 8.20
N GLU A 17 2.08 4.40 7.20
CA GLU A 17 1.09 4.74 6.17
C GLU A 17 0.70 3.51 5.32
N ALA A 18 1.69 2.69 4.93
CA ALA A 18 1.45 1.46 4.18
C ALA A 18 0.61 0.46 4.99
N LEU A 19 0.98 0.21 6.25
CA LEU A 19 0.27 -0.74 7.12
C LEU A 19 -1.13 -0.25 7.50
N GLU A 20 -1.29 1.05 7.76
CA GLU A 20 -2.60 1.66 8.00
C GLU A 20 -3.50 1.49 6.77
N THR A 21 -2.97 1.70 5.56
CA THR A 21 -3.73 1.52 4.33
C THR A 21 -4.18 0.07 4.16
N MET A 22 -3.29 -0.91 4.36
CA MET A 22 -3.65 -2.33 4.31
C MET A 22 -4.75 -2.66 5.34
N LEU A 23 -4.62 -2.17 6.57
CA LEU A 23 -5.61 -2.39 7.62
C LEU A 23 -6.97 -1.77 7.27
N ASN A 24 -6.98 -0.59 6.66
CA ASN A 24 -8.21 0.08 6.25
C ASN A 24 -8.92 -0.66 5.12
N LEU A 25 -8.18 -1.24 4.16
CA LEU A 25 -8.75 -2.12 3.14
C LEU A 25 -9.42 -3.35 3.76
N ILE A 26 -8.75 -3.99 4.73
CA ILE A 26 -9.31 -5.15 5.45
C ILE A 26 -10.57 -4.76 6.23
N LYS A 27 -10.55 -3.63 6.95
CA LYS A 27 -11.71 -3.13 7.71
C LYS A 27 -12.91 -2.80 6.81
N ALA A 28 -12.65 -2.37 5.59
CA ALA A 28 -13.69 -2.06 4.60
C ALA A 28 -14.19 -3.30 3.84
N ASP A 29 -13.64 -4.50 4.12
CA ASP A 29 -13.84 -5.71 3.30
C ASP A 29 -13.55 -5.46 1.81
N ALA A 30 -12.62 -4.54 1.54
CA ALA A 30 -12.25 -4.12 0.20
C ALA A 30 -11.25 -5.12 -0.39
N LEU A 31 -11.78 -6.25 -0.84
CA LEU A 31 -10.99 -7.31 -1.45
C LEU A 31 -10.69 -7.00 -2.93
N PRO A 32 -9.50 -7.39 -3.45
CA PRO A 32 -9.23 -7.31 -4.87
C PRO A 32 -10.20 -8.22 -5.62
N THR A 33 -11.00 -7.65 -6.52
CA THR A 33 -11.99 -8.38 -7.34
C THR A 33 -11.54 -8.54 -8.79
N THR A 34 -10.51 -7.81 -9.22
CA THR A 34 -9.94 -7.88 -10.57
C THR A 34 -8.54 -8.52 -10.58
N PRO A 35 -8.11 -9.10 -11.71
CA PRO A 35 -6.76 -9.64 -11.85
C PRO A 35 -5.65 -8.62 -11.61
N GLU A 36 -5.88 -7.35 -11.95
CA GLU A 36 -4.88 -6.30 -11.76
C GLU A 36 -4.75 -5.91 -10.29
N ALA A 37 -5.87 -5.73 -9.59
CA ALA A 37 -5.87 -5.54 -8.14
C ALA A 37 -5.20 -6.71 -7.40
N HIS A 38 -5.47 -7.95 -7.83
CA HIS A 38 -4.80 -9.15 -7.30
C HIS A 38 -3.28 -9.12 -7.53
N ARG A 39 -2.84 -8.76 -8.74
CA ARG A 39 -1.41 -8.65 -9.07
C ARG A 39 -0.71 -7.60 -8.22
N LEU A 40 -1.34 -6.44 -8.01
CA LEU A 40 -0.79 -5.37 -7.18
C LEU A 40 -0.66 -5.80 -5.71
N MET A 41 -1.69 -6.46 -5.17
CA MET A 41 -1.65 -6.99 -3.81
C MET A 41 -0.58 -8.07 -3.63
N GLN A 42 -0.42 -8.98 -4.60
CA GLN A 42 0.65 -9.98 -4.59
C GLN A 42 2.04 -9.34 -4.63
N LYS A 43 2.24 -8.29 -5.43
CA LYS A 43 3.50 -7.53 -5.45
C LYS A 43 3.77 -6.84 -4.11
N ALA A 44 2.75 -6.25 -3.49
CA ALA A 44 2.89 -5.61 -2.18
C ALA A 44 3.30 -6.63 -1.11
N MET A 45 2.69 -7.81 -1.09
CA MET A 45 3.04 -8.90 -0.16
C MET A 45 4.46 -9.43 -0.40
N ALA A 46 4.83 -9.70 -1.66
CA ALA A 46 6.19 -10.13 -2.00
C ALA A 46 7.23 -9.08 -1.60
N CYS A 47 6.94 -7.79 -1.83
CA CYS A 47 7.81 -6.70 -1.42
C CYS A 47 7.97 -6.63 0.11
N LEU A 48 6.89 -6.81 0.87
CA LEU A 48 6.94 -6.87 2.33
C LEU A 48 7.80 -8.04 2.82
N ASP A 49 7.58 -9.24 2.29
CA ASP A 49 8.35 -10.44 2.67
C ASP A 49 9.84 -10.26 2.37
N GLU A 50 10.19 -9.81 1.16
CA GLU A 50 11.58 -9.57 0.75
C GLU A 50 12.28 -8.44 1.51
N SER A 51 11.50 -7.46 1.99
CA SER A 51 12.03 -6.28 2.67
C SER A 51 12.07 -6.43 4.18
N THR A 52 11.39 -7.41 4.76
CA THR A 52 11.28 -7.59 6.22
C THR A 52 12.66 -7.70 6.88
N GLU A 53 13.56 -8.51 6.32
CA GLU A 53 14.91 -8.66 6.86
C GLU A 53 15.73 -7.37 6.75
N ARG A 54 15.57 -6.60 5.67
CA ARG A 54 16.27 -5.32 5.47
C ARG A 54 15.74 -4.22 6.39
N ILE A 55 14.42 -4.18 6.61
CA ILE A 55 13.77 -3.24 7.52
C ILE A 55 14.18 -3.52 8.97
N ALA A 56 14.46 -4.78 9.30
CA ALA A 56 14.92 -5.18 10.63
C ALA A 56 16.40 -4.88 10.89
N ASP A 57 17.18 -4.47 9.88
CA ASP A 57 18.59 -4.08 10.00
C ASP A 57 18.71 -2.55 10.20
N PRO A 58 18.91 -2.05 11.43
CA PRO A 58 18.93 -0.62 11.72
C PRO A 58 20.17 0.10 11.20
N ASP A 59 21.20 -0.62 10.75
CA ASP A 59 22.48 -0.05 10.35
C ASP A 59 22.43 0.61 8.96
N ARG A 60 21.28 0.54 8.26
CA ARG A 60 21.12 0.99 6.88
C ARG A 60 19.86 1.84 6.66
N PRO A 61 19.73 3.01 7.31
CA PRO A 61 18.53 3.84 7.28
C PRO A 61 18.06 4.21 5.87
N ALA A 62 18.98 4.49 4.95
CA ALA A 62 18.65 4.77 3.54
C ALA A 62 18.00 3.57 2.83
N GLU A 63 18.49 2.35 3.06
CA GLU A 63 17.93 1.13 2.47
C GLU A 63 16.55 0.84 3.07
N ILE A 64 16.38 1.05 4.38
CA ILE A 64 15.09 0.89 5.07
C ILE A 64 14.08 1.89 4.50
N HIS A 65 14.47 3.16 4.34
CA HIS A 65 13.60 4.18 3.76
C HIS A 65 13.18 3.84 2.34
N GLN A 66 14.11 3.40 1.48
CA GLN A 66 13.77 2.99 0.12
C GLN A 66 12.81 1.80 0.08
N ALA A 67 13.01 0.80 0.95
CA ALA A 67 12.13 -0.35 1.06
C ALA A 67 10.72 0.05 1.56
N ALA A 68 10.65 0.90 2.58
CA ALA A 68 9.40 1.43 3.12
C ALA A 68 8.60 2.22 2.07
N ALA A 69 9.26 3.13 1.35
CA ALA A 69 8.64 3.92 0.30
C ALA A 69 8.16 3.05 -0.88
N ALA A 70 8.92 2.01 -1.24
CA ALA A 70 8.53 1.06 -2.28
C ALA A 70 7.26 0.29 -1.88
N LEU A 71 7.19 -0.18 -0.63
CA LEU A 71 6.00 -0.84 -0.09
C LEU A 71 4.80 0.11 -0.10
N ASN A 72 4.95 1.33 0.42
CA ASN A 72 3.85 2.29 0.50
C ASN A 72 3.27 2.63 -0.88
N ARG A 73 4.13 2.80 -1.89
CA ARG A 73 3.69 3.00 -3.29
C ARG A 73 2.87 1.82 -3.81
N LEU A 74 3.33 0.59 -3.62
CA LEU A 74 2.61 -0.61 -4.07
C LEU A 74 1.25 -0.75 -3.40
N VAL A 75 1.19 -0.52 -2.09
CA VAL A 75 -0.06 -0.56 -1.32
C VAL A 75 -1.03 0.54 -1.75
N THR A 76 -0.53 1.75 -1.97
CA THR A 76 -1.34 2.87 -2.46
C THR A 76 -1.91 2.57 -3.84
N SER A 77 -1.10 2.06 -4.77
CA SER A 77 -1.58 1.66 -6.09
C SER A 77 -2.62 0.53 -6.01
N ALA A 78 -2.42 -0.45 -5.13
CA ALA A 78 -3.41 -1.51 -4.91
C ALA A 78 -4.74 -0.93 -4.38
N ARG A 79 -4.68 -0.01 -3.41
CA ARG A 79 -5.87 0.68 -2.88
C ARG A 79 -6.61 1.43 -3.98
N GLU A 80 -5.90 2.22 -4.77
CA GLU A 80 -6.48 3.00 -5.87
C GLU A 80 -7.17 2.09 -6.87
N GLN A 81 -6.51 1.01 -7.31
CA GLN A 81 -7.12 0.05 -8.23
C GLN A 81 -8.38 -0.59 -7.66
N ILE A 82 -8.37 -1.01 -6.38
CA ILE A 82 -9.54 -1.61 -5.72
C ILE A 82 -10.72 -0.63 -5.67
N LEU A 83 -10.45 0.65 -5.38
CA LEU A 83 -11.48 1.68 -5.33
C LEU A 83 -12.03 1.99 -6.73
N ASP A 84 -11.16 2.09 -7.73
CA ASP A 84 -11.56 2.30 -9.12
C ASP A 84 -12.43 1.14 -9.64
N ASP A 85 -12.06 -0.10 -9.31
CA ASP A 85 -12.82 -1.30 -9.66
C ASP A 85 -14.21 -1.29 -8.99
N ALA A 86 -14.30 -0.88 -7.73
CA ALA A 86 -15.56 -0.76 -7.00
C ALA A 86 -16.48 0.32 -7.60
N VAL A 87 -15.91 1.46 -8.01
CA VAL A 87 -16.65 2.52 -8.71
C VAL A 87 -17.14 2.02 -10.07
N ALA A 88 -16.31 1.31 -10.82
CA ALA A 88 -16.69 0.75 -12.13
C ALA A 88 -17.79 -0.33 -12.03
N ALA A 89 -17.84 -1.07 -10.92
CA ALA A 89 -18.87 -2.08 -10.65
C ALA A 89 -20.18 -1.49 -10.09
N SER A 90 -20.19 -0.21 -9.68
CA SER A 90 -21.37 0.43 -9.11
C SER A 90 -22.45 0.63 -10.18
N PRO A 91 -23.66 0.07 -10.02
CA PRO A 91 -24.74 0.31 -10.97
C PRO A 91 -25.10 1.80 -10.97
N VAL A 92 -25.22 2.37 -12.17
CA VAL A 92 -25.78 3.71 -12.35
C VAL A 92 -27.20 3.69 -11.79
N PRO A 93 -27.64 4.69 -10.98
CA PRO A 93 -29.02 4.75 -10.56
C PRO A 93 -29.92 4.78 -11.80
N ASP A 94 -30.86 3.85 -11.88
CA ASP A 94 -31.95 3.88 -12.86
C ASP A 94 -32.68 5.21 -12.69
N HIS A 95 -32.33 6.20 -13.49
CA HIS A 95 -33.19 7.36 -13.67
C HIS A 95 -34.39 6.86 -14.48
N PRO A 96 -35.62 6.87 -13.93
CA PRO A 96 -36.78 6.72 -14.78
C PRO A 96 -36.78 7.94 -15.71
N ASP A 97 -36.65 7.70 -17.01
CA ASP A 97 -36.94 8.71 -18.03
C ASP A 97 -38.36 9.22 -17.76
N MET A 98 -38.47 10.43 -17.21
CA MET A 98 -39.72 11.21 -17.18
C MET A 98 -39.76 12.16 -18.36
#